data_AF-A0A1A2YL37-F1
#
_entry.id   AF-A0A1A2YL37-F1
#
_cell.length_a   1.000
_cell.length_b   1.000
_cell.length_c   1.000
_cell.angle_alpha   90.00
_cell.angle_beta   90.00
_cell.angle_gamma   90.00
#
_symmetry.space_group_name_H-M   'P 1'
#
loop_
_entity.id
_entity.type
_entity.pdbx_description
1 polymer ?
#
loop_
_entity_poly.entity_id
_entity_poly.type
_entity_poly.pdbx_seq_one_letter_code
_entity_poly.pdbx_strand_id
1 'polypeptide(L)'
;MRPEHLHDAALIDGYQRIRALSFEVKVDLVESLGADKFVYFSTAGWAAHSAQLDELAAAAHAHENQFVARVPAESKAAMGQSLELAFDTAKLAVFDAGTGANLTIAASGEQ
;
A
#
# COMPACT_ATOMS: atom_id res chain seq x y z
N MET A 1 -4.86 -0.42 3.32
CA MET A 1 -3.63 -1.26 3.30
C MET A 1 -2.48 -0.40 3.83
N ARG A 2 -1.55 -0.97 4.61
CA ARG A 2 -0.43 -0.23 5.23
C ARG A 2 0.86 -0.43 4.42
N PRO A 3 1.78 0.55 4.35
CA PRO A 3 3.00 0.46 3.55
C PRO A 3 3.88 -0.76 3.83
N GLU A 4 3.96 -1.18 5.09
CA GLU A 4 4.73 -2.34 5.57
C GLU A 4 4.12 -3.70 5.22
N HIS A 5 2.89 -3.73 4.67
CA HIS A 5 2.24 -4.95 4.18
C HIS A 5 2.41 -5.13 2.66
N LEU A 6 3.11 -4.22 1.99
CA LEU A 6 3.57 -4.37 0.62
C LEU A 6 5.01 -4.85 0.63
N HIS A 7 5.26 -6.00 0.01
CA HIS A 7 6.57 -6.63 -0.04
C HIS A 7 7.10 -6.66 -1.47
N ASP A 8 8.41 -6.63 -1.63
CA ASP A 8 9.06 -6.97 -2.90
C ASP A 8 8.85 -8.47 -3.15
N ALA A 9 8.19 -8.83 -4.26
CA ALA A 9 7.89 -10.21 -4.59
C ALA A 9 9.16 -11.06 -4.75
N ALA A 10 10.30 -10.45 -5.07
CA ALA A 10 11.58 -11.15 -5.17
C ALA A 10 12.15 -11.56 -3.79
N LEU A 11 11.67 -10.96 -2.69
CA LEU A 11 12.22 -11.14 -1.34
C LEU A 11 11.31 -11.94 -0.39
N ILE A 12 10.08 -12.24 -0.78
CA ILE A 12 9.17 -13.07 0.03
C ILE A 12 9.48 -14.56 -0.11
N ASP A 13 9.25 -15.33 0.96
CA ASP A 13 9.41 -16.78 0.95
C ASP A 13 8.30 -17.50 0.15
N GLY A 14 8.48 -18.80 -0.11
CA GLY A 14 7.54 -19.58 -0.91
C GLY A 14 6.15 -19.74 -0.28
N TYR A 15 6.04 -19.74 1.04
CA TYR A 15 4.76 -19.89 1.74
C TYR A 15 3.97 -18.57 1.72
N GLN A 16 4.67 -17.46 1.92
CA GLN A 16 4.16 -16.09 1.74
C GLN A 16 3.64 -15.90 0.31
N ARG A 17 4.42 -16.33 -0.69
CA ARG A 17 4.07 -16.18 -2.10
C ARG A 17 2.78 -16.92 -2.50
N ILE A 18 2.47 -18.06 -1.89
CA ILE A 18 1.21 -18.80 -2.16
C ILE A 18 -0.02 -18.01 -1.71
N ARG A 19 0.10 -17.22 -0.64
CA ARG A 19 -1.01 -16.44 -0.06
C ARG A 19 -1.03 -14.98 -0.50
N ALA A 20 0.02 -14.54 -1.18
CA ALA A 20 0.16 -13.18 -1.63
C ALA A 20 -0.49 -12.98 -3.01
N LEU A 21 -1.10 -11.82 -3.20
CA LEU A 21 -1.45 -11.31 -4.51
C LEU A 21 -0.30 -10.42 -4.99
N SER A 22 0.26 -10.73 -6.17
CA SER A 22 1.31 -9.90 -6.78
C SER A 22 0.76 -9.03 -7.90
N PHE A 23 1.37 -7.86 -8.06
CA PHE A 23 1.05 -6.89 -9.10
C PHE A 23 2.29 -6.07 -9.44
N GLU A 24 2.40 -5.67 -10.72
CA GLU A 24 3.50 -4.83 -11.17
C GLU A 24 3.16 -3.35 -11.02
N VAL A 25 4.13 -2.56 -10.56
CA VAL A 25 4.04 -1.09 -10.47
C VAL A 25 5.23 -0.42 -11.12
N LYS A 26 5.03 0.81 -11.60
CA LYS A 26 6.12 1.70 -12.00
C LYS A 26 6.59 2.50 -10.78
N VAL A 27 7.89 2.45 -10.50
CA VAL A 27 8.46 3.18 -9.37
C VAL A 27 8.68 4.65 -9.76
N ASP A 28 8.05 5.55 -9.03
CA ASP A 28 8.14 7.00 -9.26
C ASP A 28 9.28 7.62 -8.45
N LEU A 29 9.49 7.17 -7.21
CA LEU A 29 10.57 7.63 -6.33
C LEU A 29 10.99 6.53 -5.36
N VAL A 30 12.27 6.51 -4.98
CA VAL A 30 12.80 5.65 -3.91
C VAL A 30 13.55 6.50 -2.91
N GLU A 31 13.13 6.47 -1.64
CA GLU A 31 13.86 7.06 -0.52
C GLU A 31 14.52 5.95 0.30
N SER A 32 15.85 5.97 0.40
CA SER A 32 16.60 4.97 1.17
C SER A 32 16.94 5.52 2.56
N LEU A 33 16.38 4.94 3.61
CA LEU A 33 16.54 5.39 5.00
C LEU A 33 17.37 4.39 5.83
N GLY A 34 18.46 3.90 5.25
CA GLY A 34 19.36 2.94 5.89
C GLY A 34 18.88 1.50 5.72
N ALA A 35 18.05 1.01 6.65
CA ALA A 35 17.59 -0.38 6.66
C ALA A 35 16.38 -0.64 5.75
N ASP A 36 15.59 0.40 5.49
CA ASP A 36 14.37 0.34 4.69
C ASP A 36 14.45 1.30 3.49
N LYS A 37 13.72 0.94 2.43
CA LYS A 37 13.43 1.79 1.28
C LYS A 37 11.94 2.09 1.22
N PHE A 38 11.61 3.36 1.05
CA PHE A 38 10.25 3.81 0.77
C PHE A 38 10.10 4.00 -0.74
N VAL A 39 9.23 3.19 -1.33
CA VAL A 39 8.98 3.16 -2.77
C VAL A 39 7.65 3.83 -3.01
N TYR A 40 7.68 4.96 -3.73
CA TYR A 40 6.49 5.67 -4.15
C TYR A 40 6.10 5.25 -5.55
N PHE A 41 4.82 5.03 -5.77
CA PHE A 41 4.27 4.65 -7.05
C PHE A 41 2.83 5.13 -7.17
N SER A 42 2.35 5.22 -8.41
CA SER A 42 0.99 5.57 -8.74
C SER A 42 0.32 4.44 -9.51
N THR A 43 -1.00 4.29 -9.34
CA THR A 43 -1.79 3.31 -10.11
C THR A 43 -2.84 4.02 -10.95
N ALA A 44 -2.92 3.68 -12.24
CA ALA A 44 -3.99 4.13 -13.11
C ALA A 44 -5.30 3.44 -12.69
N GLY A 45 -6.16 4.17 -11.97
CA GLY A 45 -7.39 3.64 -11.40
C GLY A 45 -8.33 4.74 -10.92
N TRP A 46 -9.56 4.37 -10.59
CA TRP A 46 -10.57 5.29 -10.07
C TRP A 46 -10.09 5.83 -8.71
N ALA A 47 -9.99 7.15 -8.58
CA ALA A 47 -9.70 7.77 -7.30
C ALA A 47 -10.83 7.42 -6.32
N ALA A 48 -10.48 6.75 -5.22
CA ALA A 48 -11.43 6.51 -4.15
C ALA A 48 -11.69 7.85 -3.46
N HIS A 49 -12.95 8.29 -3.45
CA HIS A 49 -13.35 9.54 -2.81
C HIS A 49 -14.20 9.26 -1.58
N SER A 50 -13.89 9.95 -0.49
CA SER A 50 -14.76 10.07 0.69
C SER A 50 -14.45 11.40 1.35
N ALA A 51 -15.43 12.03 1.98
CA ALA A 51 -15.23 13.35 2.59
C ALA A 51 -14.08 13.35 3.61
N GLN A 52 -13.94 12.28 4.40
CA GLN A 52 -12.86 12.10 5.36
C GLN A 52 -11.48 11.90 4.69
N LEU A 53 -11.46 11.21 3.53
CA LEU A 53 -10.21 11.01 2.78
C LEU A 53 -9.77 12.30 2.08
N ASP A 54 -10.71 13.07 1.54
CA ASP A 54 -10.43 14.33 0.86
C ASP A 54 -9.88 15.38 1.84
N GLU A 55 -10.45 15.47 3.05
CA GLU A 55 -9.93 16.33 4.12
C GLU A 55 -8.49 15.94 4.52
N LEU A 56 -8.23 14.63 4.67
CA LEU A 56 -6.91 14.13 5.03
C LEU A 56 -5.88 14.31 3.92
N ALA A 57 -6.26 14.08 2.66
CA ALA A 57 -5.40 14.29 1.50
C ALA A 57 -5.01 15.76 1.35
N ALA A 58 -5.96 16.67 1.57
CA ALA A 58 -5.71 18.11 1.56
C ALA A 58 -4.69 18.53 2.65
N ALA A 59 -4.81 17.97 3.86
CA ALA A 59 -3.89 18.23 4.96
C ALA A 59 -2.49 17.62 4.75
N ALA A 60 -2.41 16.45 4.10
CA ALA A 60 -1.16 15.74 3.84
C ALA A 60 -0.44 16.20 2.55
N HIS A 61 -1.04 17.11 1.76
CA HIS A 61 -0.62 17.44 0.40
C HIS A 61 -0.42 16.18 -0.47
N ALA A 62 -1.21 15.13 -0.22
CA ALA A 62 -1.12 13.89 -0.97
C ALA A 62 -1.82 14.06 -2.32
N HIS A 63 -1.14 13.66 -3.40
CA HIS A 63 -1.78 13.60 -4.71
C HIS A 63 -2.69 12.37 -4.81
N GLU A 64 -3.77 12.49 -5.58
CA GLU A 64 -4.69 11.38 -5.86
C GLU A 64 -3.90 10.17 -6.41
N ASN A 65 -4.21 8.99 -5.89
CA ASN A 65 -3.61 7.70 -6.29
C ASN A 65 -2.08 7.59 -6.09
N GLN A 66 -1.48 8.36 -5.18
CA GLN A 66 -0.10 8.15 -4.76
C GLN A 66 -0.01 7.16 -3.60
N PHE A 67 0.77 6.10 -3.78
CA PHE A 67 0.95 5.03 -2.80
C PHE A 67 2.40 4.90 -2.38
N VAL A 68 2.62 4.32 -1.20
CA VAL A 68 3.95 4.04 -0.67
C VAL A 68 4.04 2.60 -0.17
N ALA A 69 5.12 1.92 -0.54
CA ALA A 69 5.53 0.63 0.00
C ALA A 69 6.81 0.80 0.81
N ARG A 70 6.92 0.10 1.94
CA ARG A 70 8.16 0.01 2.71
C ARG A 70 8.79 -1.36 2.47
N VAL A 71 9.90 -1.39 1.73
CA VAL A 71 10.62 -2.62 1.37
C VAL A 71 12.00 -2.66 2.01
N PRO A 72 12.58 -3.85 2.25
CA PRO A 72 13.93 -3.97 2.79
C PRO A 72 14.99 -3.32 1.88
N ALA A 73 16.12 -2.90 2.45
CA ALA A 73 17.24 -2.32 1.71
C ALA A 73 17.80 -3.25 0.61
N GLU A 74 17.63 -4.57 0.74
CA GLU A 74 18.01 -5.58 -0.24
C GLU A 74 17.19 -5.50 -1.54
N SER A 75 16.03 -4.84 -1.52
CA SER A 75 15.18 -4.67 -2.70
C SER A 75 15.93 -3.92 -3.79
N LYS A 76 15.79 -4.39 -5.03
CA LYS A 76 16.38 -3.74 -6.21
C LYS A 76 15.49 -2.63 -6.78
N ALA A 77 14.48 -2.18 -6.02
CA ALA A 77 13.64 -1.05 -6.40
C ALA A 77 14.49 0.17 -6.78
N ALA A 78 14.22 0.71 -7.97
CA ALA A 78 14.92 1.87 -8.52
C ALA A 78 13.92 2.76 -9.26
N MET A 79 14.13 4.08 -9.16
CA MET A 79 13.31 5.07 -9.85
C MET A 79 13.21 4.77 -11.36
N GLY A 80 11.99 4.83 -11.90
CA GLY A 80 11.70 4.58 -13.30
C GLY A 80 11.74 3.10 -13.72
N GLN A 81 11.98 2.16 -12.81
CA GLN A 81 11.90 0.72 -13.11
C GLN A 81 10.55 0.13 -12.71
N SER A 82 10.19 -1.01 -13.30
CA SER A 82 9.06 -1.80 -12.83
C SER A 82 9.47 -2.60 -11.59
N LEU A 83 8.57 -2.70 -10.61
CA LEU A 83 8.74 -3.51 -9.40
C LEU A 83 7.51 -4.39 -9.23
N GLU A 84 7.71 -5.69 -8.99
CA GLU A 84 6.62 -6.58 -8.62
C GLU A 84 6.42 -6.51 -7.10
N LEU A 85 5.29 -5.94 -6.68
CA LEU A 85 4.89 -5.89 -5.28
C LEU A 85 3.93 -7.03 -4.97
N ALA A 86 3.98 -7.52 -3.75
CA ALA A 86 3.15 -8.59 -3.25
C ALA A 86 2.56 -8.23 -1.88
N PHE A 87 1.30 -8.59 -1.64
CA PHE A 87 0.66 -8.39 -0.34
C PHE A 87 -0.25 -9.56 0.04
N ASP A 88 -0.39 -9.79 1.34
CA ASP A 88 -1.36 -10.73 1.89
C ASP A 88 -2.75 -10.09 1.93
N THR A 89 -3.70 -10.71 1.24
CA THR A 89 -5.11 -10.26 1.21
C THR A 89 -5.77 -10.24 2.59
N ALA A 90 -5.30 -11.06 3.55
CA ALA A 90 -5.79 -11.07 4.92
C ALA A 90 -5.39 -9.82 5.73
N LYS A 91 -4.48 -8.98 5.21
CA LYS A 91 -4.00 -7.72 5.83
C LYS A 91 -4.69 -6.48 5.26
N LEU A 92 -5.67 -6.66 4.37
CA LEU A 92 -6.48 -5.58 3.86
C LEU A 92 -7.49 -5.12 4.93
N ALA A 93 -7.72 -3.82 4.97
CA ALA A 93 -8.83 -3.22 5.70
C ALA A 93 -9.72 -2.49 4.70
N VAL A 94 -11.02 -2.76 4.74
CA VAL A 94 -12.06 -2.20 3.88
C VAL A 94 -12.88 -1.20 4.68
N PHE A 95 -13.11 -0.03 4.10
CA PHE A 95 -13.88 1.04 4.69
C PHE A 95 -15.07 1.38 3.80
N ASP A 96 -16.20 1.73 4.43
CA ASP A 96 -17.36 2.24 3.73
C ASP A 96 -17.11 3.69 3.28
N ALA A 97 -17.36 3.99 2.00
CA ALA A 97 -17.04 5.29 1.41
C ALA A 97 -17.99 6.43 1.85
N GLY A 98 -19.22 6.10 2.24
CA GLY A 98 -20.21 7.10 2.67
C GLY A 98 -20.07 7.48 4.15
N THR A 99 -19.77 6.50 4.99
CA THR A 99 -19.73 6.66 6.46
C THR A 99 -18.32 6.70 7.04
N GLY A 100 -17.32 6.17 6.32
CA GLY A 100 -15.96 5.97 6.81
C GLY A 100 -15.80 4.81 7.80
N ALA A 101 -16.86 4.00 8.03
CA ALA A 101 -16.80 2.88 8.96
C ALA A 101 -15.87 1.77 8.45
N ASN A 102 -15.06 1.20 9.34
CA ASN A 102 -14.23 0.05 9.01
C ASN A 102 -15.10 -1.22 9.00
N LEU A 103 -15.25 -1.85 7.83
CA LEU A 103 -16.08 -3.04 7.62
C LEU A 103 -15.33 -4.36 7.91
N THR A 104 -14.02 -4.29 8.08
CA THR A 104 -13.13 -5.45 8.29
C THR A 104 -12.98 -5.85 9.75
N ILE A 105 -13.28 -4.93 10.68
CA ILE A 105 -13.34 -5.23 12.11
C ILE A 105 -14.82 -5.41 12.42
N ALA A 106 -15.20 -6.51 13.08
CA ALA A 106 -16.54 -6.59 13.64
C ALA A 106 -16.75 -5.36 14.51
N ALA A 107 -17.88 -4.66 14.35
CA ALA A 107 -18.25 -3.60 15.28
C ALA A 107 -18.13 -4.19 16.68
N SER A 108 -17.27 -3.60 17.51
CA SER A 108 -17.17 -3.98 18.92
C SER A 108 -18.58 -3.82 19.49
N GLY A 109 -19.29 -4.93 19.65
CA GLY A 109 -20.53 -4.93 20.39
C GLY A 109 -20.18 -4.47 21.79
N GLU A 110 -20.76 -3.35 22.19
CA GLU A 110 -20.77 -2.91 23.58
C GLU A 110 -21.24 -4.11 24.44
N GLN A 111 -20.38 -4.54 25.37
CA GLN A 111 -20.77 -5.27 26.57
C GLN A 111 -20.67 -4.32 27.75
#